data_AF-A0A2D7J1W1-F1
#
_entry.id   AF-A0A2D7J1W1-F1
#
_cell.length_a   1.000
_cell.length_b   1.000
_cell.length_c   1.000
_cell.angle_alpha   90.00
_cell.angle_beta   90.00
_cell.angle_gamma   90.00
#
_symmetry.space_group_name_H-M   'P 1'
#
loop_
_entity.id
_entity.type
_entity.pdbx_description
1 polymer ?
#
loop_
_entity_poly.entity_id
_entity_poly.type
_entity_poly.pdbx_seq_one_letter_code
_entity_poly.pdbx_strand_id
1 'polypeptide(L)'
;MIVLFLIALFLAWPTGGLSIVAFIVFVVAKGYFKGKSRLHDANVRHAEKAINSGELYPPSWENDDSKIELFIGVVSGGATEKGVAKAFSVNLLNDPTGRKMMFWFAGALERSGASFIEQQMACIEKMVNVWKRSSADARKEMQELHLNTQPTGQAPERTNEQDELMSLLANGDMYGDGVDADEIPGCAGEFGWEATNPVPVKSVLGAREYLDSLRLVDGTKIEYNRIGSTTADGIKHPVDIFMLAHENGEEIGKLYFSPYHKRNSRKKPDFERLNSNSVPDTNVAITSPVEPMVEVQSIEGVKAYISKLSELTQEKVFVEFSNVMAAKHNLMFTSTSIDDYQEKQTKVTDLTDKALWICVSLFGQQAISKFNMGNPTRLNELINQLDEAISQKNLPPQQHGQELVQSLHENLTA
;
A
#
# COMPACT_ATOMS: atom_id res chain seq x y z
N MET A 1 16.90 14.98 48.64
CA MET A 1 15.56 14.40 48.86
C MET A 1 14.80 14.15 47.55
N ILE A 2 14.71 15.13 46.63
CA ILE A 2 14.00 14.97 45.35
C ILE A 2 14.57 13.86 44.45
N VAL A 3 15.89 13.76 44.33
CA VAL A 3 16.55 12.76 43.48
C VAL A 3 16.31 11.33 43.99
N LEU A 4 16.33 11.14 45.32
CA LEU A 4 16.04 9.85 45.94
C LEU A 4 14.56 9.45 45.82
N PHE A 5 13.65 10.42 45.82
CA PHE A 5 12.24 10.19 45.56
C PHE A 5 11.98 9.72 44.12
N LEU A 6 12.67 10.32 43.15
CA LEU A 6 12.57 9.92 41.73
C LEU A 6 13.17 8.53 41.47
N ILE A 7 14.27 8.18 42.15
CA ILE A 7 14.88 6.85 42.06
C ILE A 7 13.98 5.80 42.73
N ALA A 8 13.36 6.11 43.87
CA ALA A 8 12.40 5.23 44.52
C ALA A 8 11.13 5.00 43.68
N LEU A 9 10.70 6.02 42.93
CA LEU A 9 9.57 5.91 41.99
C LEU A 9 9.91 5.05 40.77
N PHE A 10 11.16 5.09 40.30
CA PHE A 10 11.65 4.30 39.17
C PHE A 10 11.87 2.82 39.53
N LEU A 11 12.27 2.53 40.78
CA LEU A 11 12.51 1.17 41.27
C LEU A 11 11.24 0.46 41.79
N ALA A 12 10.13 1.17 41.96
CA ALA A 12 8.83 0.60 42.34
C ALA A 12 7.99 0.23 41.10
N TRP A 13 8.29 -0.90 40.44
CA TRP A 13 7.43 -1.49 39.39
C TRP A 13 6.51 -2.56 40.03
N PRO A 14 5.17 -2.56 39.78
CA PRO A 14 4.71 -2.89 38.44
C PRO A 14 3.82 -1.91 37.65
N THR A 15 3.26 -0.83 38.22
CA THR A 15 2.17 -0.09 37.53
C THR A 15 2.25 1.44 37.53
N GLY A 16 3.07 2.05 38.40
CA GLY A 16 3.20 3.51 38.48
C GLY A 16 4.12 4.12 37.40
N GLY A 17 5.27 3.50 37.12
CA GLY A 17 6.28 4.04 36.19
C GLY A 17 5.81 4.09 34.73
N LEU A 18 5.04 3.09 34.28
CA LEU A 18 4.45 3.03 32.93
C LEU A 18 3.51 4.19 32.65
N SER A 19 2.76 4.66 33.66
CA SER A 19 1.82 5.77 33.52
C SER A 19 2.52 7.13 33.34
N ILE A 20 3.70 7.30 33.94
CA ILE A 20 4.52 8.51 33.80
C ILE A 20 5.23 8.52 32.44
N VAL A 21 5.77 7.36 32.01
CA VAL A 21 6.35 7.22 30.67
C VAL A 21 5.28 7.44 29.60
N ALA A 22 4.11 6.81 29.74
CA ALA A 22 2.97 7.01 28.84
C ALA A 22 2.48 8.48 28.84
N PHE A 23 2.47 9.16 30.00
CA PHE A 23 2.13 10.57 30.07
C PHE A 23 3.18 11.46 29.38
N ILE A 24 4.47 11.18 29.55
CA ILE A 24 5.55 11.90 28.87
C ILE A 24 5.48 11.67 27.37
N VAL A 25 5.30 10.42 26.93
CA VAL A 25 5.09 10.07 25.51
C VAL A 25 3.85 10.79 24.97
N PHE A 26 2.74 10.79 25.70
CA PHE A 26 1.52 11.51 25.30
C PHE A 26 1.73 13.02 25.20
N VAL A 27 2.44 13.64 26.14
CA VAL A 27 2.73 15.09 26.12
C VAL A 27 3.69 15.43 24.98
N VAL A 28 4.71 14.61 24.74
CA VAL A 28 5.64 14.76 23.61
C VAL A 28 4.92 14.56 22.29
N ALA A 29 4.11 13.51 22.14
CA ALA A 29 3.30 13.25 20.97
C ALA A 29 2.30 14.38 20.72
N LYS A 30 1.58 14.86 21.74
CA LYS A 30 0.68 16.01 21.64
C LYS A 30 1.43 17.29 21.24
N GLY A 31 2.63 17.49 21.77
CA GLY A 31 3.53 18.58 21.37
C GLY A 31 3.98 18.47 19.92
N TYR A 32 4.34 17.26 19.49
CA TYR A 32 4.75 16.92 18.13
C TYR A 32 3.60 17.10 17.14
N PHE A 33 2.41 16.56 17.40
CA PHE A 33 1.22 16.76 16.56
C PHE A 33 0.79 18.22 16.48
N LYS A 34 0.86 18.97 17.60
CA LYS A 34 0.59 20.40 17.60
C LYS A 34 1.65 21.19 16.82
N GLY A 35 2.91 20.75 16.87
CA GLY A 35 4.00 21.28 16.05
C GLY A 35 3.82 20.97 14.57
N LYS A 36 3.44 19.73 14.23
CA LYS A 36 3.22 19.25 12.86
C LYS A 36 2.00 19.89 12.21
N SER A 37 0.91 20.09 12.96
CA SER A 37 -0.24 20.87 12.49
C SER A 37 0.13 22.33 12.21
N ARG A 38 0.94 22.96 13.06
CA ARG A 38 1.45 24.32 12.80
C ARG A 38 2.39 24.39 11.60
N LEU A 39 3.21 23.36 11.41
CA LEU A 39 4.11 23.24 10.27
C LEU A 39 3.31 23.04 8.98
N HIS A 40 2.27 22.20 9.01
CA HIS A 40 1.33 22.02 7.91
C HIS A 40 0.64 23.35 7.54
N ASP A 41 0.08 24.05 8.53
CA ASP A 41 -0.54 25.37 8.31
C ASP A 41 0.46 26.40 7.75
N ALA A 42 1.72 26.35 8.21
CA ALA A 42 2.78 27.22 7.70
C ALA A 42 3.16 26.87 6.25
N ASN A 43 3.28 25.58 5.93
CA ASN A 43 3.58 25.07 4.60
C ASN A 43 2.45 25.39 3.61
N VAL A 44 1.19 25.23 4.03
CA VAL A 44 0.01 25.64 3.25
C VAL A 44 0.06 27.14 2.94
N ARG A 45 0.31 28.00 3.94
CA ARG A 45 0.43 29.45 3.72
C ARG A 45 1.62 29.81 2.81
N HIS A 46 2.72 29.09 2.92
CA HIS A 46 3.89 29.29 2.07
C HIS A 46 3.58 28.88 0.62
N ALA A 47 2.96 27.72 0.41
CA ALA A 47 2.51 27.26 -0.90
C ALA A 47 1.48 28.21 -1.52
N GLU A 48 0.54 28.75 -0.74
CA GLU A 48 -0.40 29.76 -1.24
C GLU A 48 0.30 31.05 -1.66
N LYS A 49 1.30 31.51 -0.91
CA LYS A 49 2.11 32.68 -1.27
C LYS A 49 2.90 32.44 -2.56
N ALA A 50 3.53 31.27 -2.70
CA ALA A 50 4.29 30.88 -3.89
C ALA A 50 3.39 30.86 -5.14
N ILE A 51 2.21 30.23 -5.06
CA ILE A 51 1.23 30.21 -6.16
C ILE A 51 0.80 31.65 -6.51
N ASN A 52 0.53 32.49 -5.50
CA ASN A 52 0.08 33.87 -5.72
C ASN A 52 1.20 34.78 -6.26
N SER A 53 2.48 34.48 -5.99
CA SER A 53 3.62 35.19 -6.58
C SER A 53 3.98 34.71 -7.98
N GLY A 54 3.27 33.70 -8.51
CA GLY A 54 3.52 33.13 -9.83
C GLY A 54 4.63 32.08 -9.86
N GLU A 55 5.06 31.58 -8.69
CA GLU A 55 5.98 30.46 -8.62
C GLU A 55 5.23 29.16 -8.93
N LEU A 56 5.65 28.47 -10.00
CA LEU A 56 5.02 27.26 -10.49
C LEU A 56 5.96 26.09 -10.27
N TYR A 57 5.52 25.13 -9.46
CA TYR A 57 6.29 23.93 -9.15
C TYR A 57 5.46 22.70 -9.49
N PRO A 58 5.83 21.91 -10.50
CA PRO A 58 5.19 20.61 -10.70
C PRO A 58 5.58 19.67 -9.55
N PRO A 59 4.66 18.82 -9.08
CA PRO A 59 5.01 17.80 -8.10
C PRO A 59 5.90 16.73 -8.74
N SER A 60 6.73 16.04 -7.94
CA SER A 60 7.65 15.01 -8.45
C SER A 60 6.94 13.84 -9.13
N TRP A 61 5.66 13.63 -8.81
CA TRP A 61 4.80 12.58 -9.33
C TRP A 61 3.93 13.01 -10.52
N GLU A 62 4.14 14.20 -11.11
CA GLU A 62 3.33 14.71 -12.25
C GLU A 62 3.37 13.81 -13.50
N ASN A 63 4.38 12.95 -13.64
CA ASN A 63 4.53 12.00 -14.75
C ASN A 63 4.24 10.54 -14.37
N ASP A 64 3.65 10.30 -13.19
CA ASP A 64 3.29 8.97 -12.69
C ASP A 64 1.75 8.82 -12.72
N ASP A 65 1.24 8.17 -13.77
CA ASP A 65 -0.20 8.02 -14.01
C ASP A 65 -0.93 7.36 -12.84
N SER A 66 -0.30 6.41 -12.16
CA SER A 66 -0.89 5.73 -10.99
C SER A 66 -1.03 6.68 -9.80
N LYS A 67 -0.03 7.52 -9.55
CA LYS A 67 -0.11 8.54 -8.49
C LYS A 67 -1.07 9.67 -8.83
N ILE A 68 -1.17 10.03 -10.11
CA ILE A 68 -2.14 11.02 -10.60
C ILE A 68 -3.57 10.54 -10.35
N GLU A 69 -3.90 9.31 -10.77
CA GLU A 69 -5.22 8.72 -10.57
C GLU A 69 -5.57 8.62 -9.08
N LEU A 70 -4.64 8.14 -8.26
CA LEU A 70 -4.80 8.06 -6.80
C LEU A 70 -5.05 9.43 -6.19
N PHE A 71 -4.25 10.44 -6.57
CA PHE A 71 -4.37 11.80 -6.09
C PHE A 71 -5.74 12.41 -6.44
N ILE A 72 -6.16 12.30 -7.70
CA ILE A 72 -7.45 12.81 -8.17
C ILE A 72 -8.60 12.13 -7.44
N GLY A 73 -8.55 10.80 -7.29
CA GLY A 73 -9.56 10.02 -6.58
C GLY A 73 -9.72 10.43 -5.12
N VAL A 74 -8.60 10.53 -4.40
CA VAL A 74 -8.59 10.90 -2.97
C VAL A 74 -9.03 12.35 -2.78
N VAL A 75 -8.54 13.29 -3.58
CA VAL A 75 -8.86 14.71 -3.43
C VAL A 75 -10.33 15.00 -3.77
N SER A 76 -10.85 14.39 -4.84
CA SER A 76 -12.26 14.54 -5.23
C SER A 76 -13.20 13.90 -4.21
N GLY A 77 -12.88 12.67 -3.76
CA GLY A 77 -13.65 11.96 -2.74
C GLY A 77 -13.69 12.71 -1.40
N GLY A 78 -12.51 13.08 -0.88
CA GLY A 78 -12.41 13.79 0.40
C GLY A 78 -13.02 15.19 0.38
N ALA A 79 -13.00 15.90 -0.76
CA ALA A 79 -13.70 17.17 -0.90
C ALA A 79 -15.23 16.97 -0.89
N THR A 80 -15.72 15.92 -1.55
CA THR A 80 -17.15 15.58 -1.57
C THR A 80 -17.67 15.25 -0.17
N GLU A 81 -16.93 14.47 0.61
CA GLU A 81 -17.25 14.19 2.02
C GLU A 81 -17.31 15.45 2.88
N LYS A 82 -16.50 16.47 2.55
CA LYS A 82 -16.52 17.79 3.21
C LYS A 82 -17.57 18.76 2.64
N GLY A 83 -18.52 18.28 1.83
CA GLY A 83 -19.66 19.04 1.33
C GLY A 83 -19.42 19.84 0.06
N VAL A 84 -18.37 19.52 -0.70
CA VAL A 84 -18.18 20.04 -2.06
C VAL A 84 -19.05 19.26 -3.03
N ALA A 85 -19.71 19.94 -3.99
CA ALA A 85 -20.50 19.26 -5.00
C ALA A 85 -19.61 18.38 -5.88
N LYS A 86 -19.97 17.11 -6.07
CA LYS A 86 -19.19 16.16 -6.88
C LYS A 86 -18.90 16.68 -8.29
N ALA A 87 -19.91 17.28 -8.94
CA ALA A 87 -19.77 17.88 -10.27
C ALA A 87 -18.71 19.00 -10.28
N PHE A 88 -18.66 19.82 -9.22
CA PHE A 88 -17.64 20.86 -9.09
C PHE A 88 -16.24 20.26 -8.93
N SER A 89 -16.07 19.27 -8.05
CA SER A 89 -14.78 18.60 -7.83
C SER A 89 -14.24 17.95 -9.11
N VAL A 90 -15.10 17.24 -9.83
CA VAL A 90 -14.77 16.59 -11.11
C VAL A 90 -14.43 17.63 -12.18
N ASN A 91 -15.24 18.66 -12.34
CA ASN A 91 -15.00 19.71 -13.34
C ASN A 91 -13.71 20.47 -13.05
N LEU A 92 -13.41 20.77 -11.78
CA LEU A 92 -12.20 21.47 -11.40
C LEU A 92 -10.93 20.65 -11.69
N LEU A 93 -10.95 19.34 -11.45
CA LEU A 93 -9.80 18.46 -11.68
C LEU A 93 -9.66 18.02 -13.14
N ASN A 94 -10.73 18.06 -13.92
CA ASN A 94 -10.71 17.76 -15.36
C ASN A 94 -10.39 18.99 -16.21
N ASP A 95 -10.73 20.19 -15.73
CA ASP A 95 -10.34 21.43 -16.38
C ASP A 95 -8.80 21.58 -16.33
N PRO A 96 -8.12 21.79 -17.46
CA PRO A 96 -6.66 21.92 -17.49
C PRO A 96 -6.12 23.03 -16.57
N THR A 97 -6.88 24.09 -16.34
CA THR A 97 -6.48 25.21 -15.48
C THR A 97 -6.65 24.85 -14.01
N GLY A 98 -7.81 24.29 -13.63
CA GLY A 98 -8.09 23.83 -12.28
C GLY A 98 -7.18 22.68 -11.84
N ARG A 99 -6.91 21.74 -12.74
CA ARG A 99 -5.96 20.65 -12.52
C ARG A 99 -4.54 21.17 -12.24
N LYS A 100 -4.05 22.06 -13.11
CA LYS A 100 -2.73 22.70 -12.93
C LYS A 100 -2.66 23.48 -11.63
N MET A 101 -3.71 24.20 -11.26
CA MET A 101 -3.77 24.91 -9.97
C MET A 101 -3.56 23.94 -8.79
N MET A 102 -4.26 22.80 -8.80
CA MET A 102 -4.14 21.80 -7.72
C MET A 102 -2.77 21.10 -7.72
N PHE A 103 -2.22 20.82 -8.90
CA PHE A 103 -0.93 20.15 -9.05
C PHE A 103 0.21 21.07 -8.64
N TRP A 104 0.20 22.33 -9.09
CA TRP A 104 1.20 23.31 -8.68
C TRP A 104 1.13 23.61 -7.18
N PHE A 105 -0.07 23.63 -6.61
CA PHE A 105 -0.22 23.77 -5.17
C PHE A 105 0.39 22.58 -4.42
N ALA A 106 0.19 21.35 -4.91
CA ALA A 106 0.83 20.16 -4.38
C ALA A 106 2.37 20.19 -4.52
N GLY A 107 2.91 20.62 -5.66
CA GLY A 107 4.36 20.76 -5.86
C GLY A 107 4.98 21.86 -4.98
N ALA A 108 4.29 22.96 -4.73
CA ALA A 108 4.74 23.99 -3.80
C ALA A 108 4.78 23.49 -2.33
N LEU A 109 3.82 22.64 -1.95
CA LEU A 109 3.82 21.94 -0.66
C LEU A 109 4.99 20.96 -0.57
N GLU A 110 5.26 20.21 -1.63
CA GLU A 110 6.37 19.26 -1.71
C GLU A 110 7.73 19.93 -1.48
N ARG A 111 7.99 21.09 -2.11
CA ARG A 111 9.22 21.88 -1.88
C ARG A 111 9.34 22.38 -0.45
N SER A 112 8.23 22.51 0.26
CA SER A 112 8.18 22.86 1.69
C SER A 112 8.32 21.61 2.59
N GLY A 113 8.62 20.44 2.01
CA GLY A 113 8.82 19.18 2.71
C GLY A 113 7.55 18.38 2.99
N ALA A 114 6.41 18.73 2.37
CA ALA A 114 5.15 18.01 2.58
C ALA A 114 5.14 16.64 1.87
N SER A 115 4.76 15.60 2.60
CA SER A 115 4.53 14.25 2.07
C SER A 115 3.34 14.21 1.11
N PHE A 116 3.26 13.14 0.30
CA PHE A 116 2.16 12.94 -0.65
C PHE A 116 0.76 12.98 0.00
N ILE A 117 0.62 12.40 1.20
CA ILE A 117 -0.63 12.45 1.97
C ILE A 117 -0.94 13.87 2.45
N GLU A 118 0.06 14.61 2.92
CA GLU A 118 -0.11 16.01 3.34
C GLU A 118 -0.48 16.91 2.15
N GLN A 119 0.02 16.62 0.96
CA GLN A 119 -0.39 17.28 -0.29
C GLN A 119 -1.87 17.01 -0.60
N GLN A 120 -2.33 15.75 -0.53
CA GLN A 120 -3.73 15.40 -0.74
C GLN A 120 -4.66 16.11 0.26
N MET A 121 -4.31 16.10 1.54
CA MET A 121 -5.10 16.74 2.60
C MET A 121 -5.22 18.26 2.40
N ALA A 122 -4.11 18.92 2.06
CA ALA A 122 -4.10 20.35 1.77
C ALA A 122 -4.89 20.68 0.50
N CYS A 123 -4.82 19.85 -0.55
CA CYS A 123 -5.59 20.06 -1.78
C CYS A 123 -7.09 19.85 -1.57
N ILE A 124 -7.51 18.91 -0.71
CA ILE A 124 -8.90 18.77 -0.27
C ILE A 124 -9.37 20.07 0.39
N GLU A 125 -8.60 20.62 1.33
CA GLU A 125 -8.94 21.87 2.00
C GLU A 125 -8.96 23.07 1.06
N LYS A 126 -8.01 23.12 0.12
CA LYS A 126 -7.98 24.12 -0.93
C LYS A 126 -9.24 24.06 -1.77
N MET A 127 -9.65 22.88 -2.22
CA MET A 127 -10.86 22.68 -3.02
C MET A 127 -12.12 23.08 -2.24
N VAL A 128 -12.21 22.72 -0.96
CA VAL A 128 -13.29 23.17 -0.06
C VAL A 128 -13.31 24.69 0.05
N ASN A 129 -12.14 25.34 0.14
CA ASN A 129 -12.05 26.79 0.22
C ASN A 129 -12.41 27.48 -1.10
N VAL A 130 -12.02 26.92 -2.25
CA VAL A 130 -12.43 27.40 -3.57
C VAL A 130 -13.95 27.26 -3.70
N TRP A 131 -14.52 26.12 -3.31
CA TRP A 131 -15.98 25.92 -3.26
C TRP A 131 -16.65 26.92 -2.32
N LYS A 132 -16.12 27.14 -1.11
CA LYS A 132 -16.63 28.15 -0.17
C LYS A 132 -16.49 29.61 -0.64
N ARG A 133 -15.72 29.86 -1.70
CA ARG A 133 -15.58 31.17 -2.33
C ARG A 133 -16.40 31.32 -3.62
N SER A 134 -16.93 30.24 -4.19
CA SER A 134 -17.89 30.33 -5.31
C SER A 134 -19.19 30.99 -4.81
N SER A 135 -19.84 31.82 -5.63
CA SER A 135 -21.05 32.55 -5.20
C SER A 135 -22.17 31.59 -4.77
N ALA A 136 -22.99 32.01 -3.79
CA ALA A 136 -24.13 31.21 -3.34
C ALA A 136 -25.10 30.87 -4.50
N ASP A 137 -25.18 31.76 -5.49
CA ASP A 137 -25.96 31.57 -6.71
C ASP A 137 -25.32 30.52 -7.63
N ALA A 138 -23.99 30.53 -7.82
CA ALA A 138 -23.28 29.49 -8.58
C ALA A 138 -23.35 28.11 -7.90
N ARG A 139 -23.42 28.06 -6.56
CA ARG A 139 -23.64 26.81 -5.81
C ARG A 139 -25.05 26.28 -5.98
N LYS A 140 -26.07 27.14 -5.95
CA LYS A 140 -27.46 26.75 -6.19
C LYS A 140 -27.68 26.31 -7.63
N GLU A 141 -27.15 27.05 -8.60
CA GLU A 141 -27.28 26.74 -10.04
C GLU A 141 -26.60 25.40 -10.41
N MET A 142 -25.41 25.11 -9.86
CA MET A 142 -24.75 23.80 -10.06
C MET A 142 -25.41 22.64 -9.29
N GLN A 143 -26.13 22.93 -8.21
CA GLN A 143 -26.85 21.94 -7.42
C GLN A 143 -28.24 21.64 -8.02
N GLU A 144 -28.85 22.62 -8.69
CA GLU A 144 -30.11 22.51 -9.45
C GLU A 144 -29.91 21.95 -10.87
N LEU A 145 -28.74 22.14 -11.50
CA LEU A 145 -28.42 21.50 -12.79
C LEU A 145 -28.50 19.97 -12.75
N HIS A 146 -28.31 19.36 -11.56
CA HIS A 146 -28.44 17.92 -11.35
C HIS A 146 -29.90 17.41 -11.42
N LEU A 147 -30.89 18.30 -11.36
CA LEU A 147 -32.31 17.94 -11.37
C LEU A 147 -33.00 18.06 -12.74
N ASN A 148 -32.37 18.68 -13.75
CA ASN A 148 -33.13 19.08 -14.97
C ASN A 148 -32.46 18.85 -16.35
N THR A 149 -31.27 18.25 -16.44
CA THR A 149 -30.68 17.92 -17.75
C THR A 149 -30.84 16.44 -18.09
N GLN A 150 -31.89 16.10 -18.86
CA GLN A 150 -31.79 15.05 -19.88
C GLN A 150 -31.01 15.63 -21.08
N PRO A 151 -30.08 14.90 -21.73
CA PRO A 151 -29.27 15.47 -22.78
C PRO A 151 -30.03 15.50 -24.11
N THR A 152 -30.42 16.69 -24.57
CA THR A 152 -30.74 16.96 -25.98
C THR A 152 -29.57 17.65 -26.66
N GLY A 153 -28.91 16.92 -27.57
CA GLY A 153 -28.47 17.43 -28.87
C GLY A 153 -27.26 18.38 -28.99
N GLN A 154 -26.17 17.79 -29.50
CA GLN A 154 -25.16 18.33 -30.42
C GLN A 154 -24.06 19.29 -29.92
N ALA A 155 -22.83 18.74 -29.81
CA ALA A 155 -21.53 19.41 -29.92
C ALA A 155 -20.54 18.45 -30.64
N PRO A 156 -19.43 18.94 -31.21
CA PRO A 156 -18.81 18.43 -32.44
C PRO A 156 -18.08 17.09 -32.24
N GLU A 157 -18.06 16.30 -33.32
CA GLU A 157 -17.45 14.95 -33.45
C GLU A 157 -16.27 14.70 -32.50
N ARG A 158 -16.58 14.08 -31.36
CA ARG A 158 -15.64 13.33 -30.53
C ARG A 158 -15.90 11.85 -30.80
N THR A 159 -14.86 11.04 -30.75
CA THR A 159 -14.96 9.60 -30.93
C THR A 159 -16.00 9.02 -29.96
N ASN A 160 -16.94 8.24 -30.49
CA ASN A 160 -18.14 7.72 -29.80
C ASN A 160 -17.87 7.13 -28.41
N GLU A 161 -16.67 6.59 -28.16
CA GLU A 161 -16.27 6.00 -26.88
C GLU A 161 -16.12 7.04 -25.74
N GLN A 162 -15.61 8.25 -26.04
CA GLN A 162 -15.45 9.29 -25.04
C GLN A 162 -16.79 9.94 -24.69
N ASP A 163 -17.70 10.08 -25.64
CA ASP A 163 -19.04 10.60 -25.37
C ASP A 163 -19.92 9.56 -24.65
N GLU A 164 -19.76 8.26 -24.93
CA GLU A 164 -20.39 7.18 -24.14
C GLU A 164 -19.88 7.17 -22.70
N LEU A 165 -18.55 7.15 -22.51
CA LEU A 165 -17.93 7.15 -21.17
C LEU A 165 -18.31 8.41 -20.38
N MET A 166 -18.37 9.56 -21.05
CA MET A 166 -18.75 10.83 -20.41
C MET A 166 -20.25 10.93 -20.13
N SER A 167 -21.12 10.34 -20.97
CA SER A 167 -22.56 10.27 -20.69
C SER A 167 -22.88 9.32 -19.51
N LEU A 168 -22.11 8.24 -19.36
CA LEU A 168 -22.19 7.28 -18.25
C LEU A 168 -21.76 7.90 -16.91
N LEU A 169 -20.78 8.80 -16.95
CA LEU A 169 -20.32 9.55 -15.77
C LEU A 169 -21.27 10.71 -15.40
N ALA A 170 -21.94 11.32 -16.39
CA ALA A 170 -22.74 12.53 -16.21
C ALA A 170 -24.16 12.29 -15.64
N ASN A 171 -24.81 11.17 -15.97
CA ASN A 171 -26.22 10.94 -15.59
C ASN A 171 -26.40 10.34 -14.19
N GLY A 172 -25.33 9.96 -13.47
CA GLY A 172 -25.44 9.29 -12.16
C GLY A 172 -26.13 7.91 -12.19
N ASP A 173 -26.59 7.49 -13.36
CA ASP A 173 -27.27 6.24 -13.67
C ASP A 173 -26.34 5.31 -14.45
N MET A 174 -25.18 4.99 -13.85
CA MET A 174 -24.16 4.15 -14.49
C MET A 174 -24.67 2.70 -14.72
N TYR A 175 -25.85 2.31 -14.19
CA TYR A 175 -26.22 0.92 -13.91
C TYR A 175 -27.71 0.58 -14.12
N GLY A 176 -28.36 1.10 -15.16
CA GLY A 176 -29.75 0.73 -15.48
C GLY A 176 -29.93 -0.79 -15.68
N ASP A 177 -28.90 -1.44 -16.22
CA ASP A 177 -28.80 -2.90 -16.43
C ASP A 177 -28.10 -3.65 -15.29
N GLY A 178 -27.66 -2.95 -14.25
CA GLY A 178 -27.05 -3.56 -13.08
C GLY A 178 -28.03 -4.50 -12.37
N VAL A 179 -27.54 -5.66 -11.95
CA VAL A 179 -28.36 -6.63 -11.22
C VAL A 179 -28.54 -6.19 -9.77
N ASP A 180 -29.69 -6.52 -9.20
CA ASP A 180 -29.93 -6.43 -7.75
C ASP A 180 -29.93 -7.85 -7.14
N ALA A 181 -28.84 -8.57 -7.39
CA ALA A 181 -28.68 -9.97 -7.01
C ALA A 181 -27.24 -10.24 -6.57
N ASP A 182 -27.03 -11.36 -5.90
CA ASP A 182 -25.69 -11.78 -5.47
C ASP A 182 -24.86 -12.37 -6.61
N GLU A 183 -25.50 -12.69 -7.74
CA GLU A 183 -24.91 -13.29 -8.92
C GLU A 183 -25.46 -12.62 -10.18
N ILE A 184 -24.64 -12.57 -11.22
CA ILE A 184 -25.04 -12.08 -12.54
C ILE A 184 -25.72 -13.24 -13.29
N PRO A 185 -26.99 -13.10 -13.73
CA PRO A 185 -27.70 -14.17 -14.41
C PRO A 185 -27.02 -14.60 -15.72
N GLY A 186 -26.90 -15.91 -15.94
CA GLY A 186 -26.38 -16.48 -17.19
C GLY A 186 -24.85 -16.59 -17.26
N CYS A 187 -24.14 -16.23 -16.19
CA CYS A 187 -22.70 -16.44 -16.08
C CYS A 187 -22.31 -17.92 -15.99
N ALA A 188 -21.15 -18.25 -16.54
CA ALA A 188 -20.57 -19.59 -16.51
C ALA A 188 -19.20 -19.56 -15.82
N GLY A 189 -18.85 -20.65 -15.15
CA GLY A 189 -17.62 -20.75 -14.35
C GLY A 189 -17.86 -20.50 -12.87
N GLU A 190 -16.78 -20.52 -12.09
CA GLU A 190 -16.85 -20.41 -10.63
C GLU A 190 -17.02 -18.96 -10.14
N PHE A 191 -17.97 -18.77 -9.23
CA PHE A 191 -18.35 -17.46 -8.72
C PHE A 191 -17.17 -16.72 -8.06
N GLY A 192 -16.83 -15.56 -8.60
CA GLY A 192 -15.75 -14.68 -8.18
C GLY A 192 -14.36 -15.11 -8.63
N TRP A 193 -14.16 -16.37 -9.02
CA TRP A 193 -12.85 -16.94 -9.36
C TRP A 193 -12.53 -16.95 -10.85
N GLU A 194 -13.54 -16.71 -11.68
CA GLU A 194 -13.40 -16.60 -13.12
C GLU A 194 -13.96 -15.27 -13.61
N ALA A 195 -13.31 -14.71 -14.64
CA ALA A 195 -13.73 -13.44 -15.24
C ALA A 195 -15.14 -13.51 -15.85
N THR A 196 -15.59 -14.70 -16.27
CA THR A 196 -16.92 -14.98 -16.83
C THR A 196 -18.02 -15.15 -15.76
N ASN A 197 -17.66 -15.22 -14.48
CA ASN A 197 -18.59 -15.23 -13.35
C ASN A 197 -18.09 -14.35 -12.19
N PRO A 198 -17.90 -13.03 -12.40
CA PRO A 198 -17.32 -12.14 -11.42
C PRO A 198 -18.30 -11.80 -10.29
N VAL A 199 -17.77 -11.33 -9.15
CA VAL A 199 -18.59 -10.85 -8.03
C VAL A 199 -19.27 -9.53 -8.42
N PRO A 200 -20.61 -9.44 -8.39
CA PRO A 200 -21.29 -8.19 -8.68
C PRO A 200 -21.20 -7.23 -7.48
N VAL A 201 -20.68 -6.02 -7.72
CA VAL A 201 -20.59 -4.98 -6.69
C VAL A 201 -21.03 -3.61 -7.21
N LYS A 202 -21.35 -2.71 -6.28
CA LYS A 202 -21.91 -1.40 -6.62
C LYS A 202 -20.88 -0.44 -7.23
N SER A 203 -19.62 -0.59 -6.85
CA SER A 203 -18.53 0.26 -7.30
C SER A 203 -17.18 -0.38 -6.98
N VAL A 204 -16.09 0.24 -7.43
CA VAL A 204 -14.72 -0.16 -7.03
C VAL A 204 -14.53 -0.08 -5.51
N LEU A 205 -15.15 0.90 -4.84
CA LEU A 205 -15.16 0.93 -3.37
C LEU A 205 -15.97 -0.23 -2.78
N GLY A 206 -17.09 -0.58 -3.41
CA GLY A 206 -17.87 -1.77 -3.04
C GLY A 206 -17.09 -3.08 -3.18
N ALA A 207 -16.16 -3.17 -4.15
CA ALA A 207 -15.25 -4.30 -4.27
C ALA A 207 -14.32 -4.40 -3.05
N ARG A 208 -13.76 -3.28 -2.59
CA ARG A 208 -12.91 -3.22 -1.39
C ARG A 208 -13.68 -3.57 -0.13
N GLU A 209 -14.86 -3.00 0.06
CA GLU A 209 -15.75 -3.32 1.19
C GLU A 209 -16.10 -4.81 1.23
N TYR A 210 -16.38 -5.40 0.06
CA TYR A 210 -16.64 -6.84 -0.05
C TYR A 210 -15.40 -7.65 0.35
N LEU A 211 -14.22 -7.31 -0.19
CA LEU A 211 -12.96 -7.98 0.12
C LEU A 211 -12.61 -7.89 1.62
N ASP A 212 -12.81 -6.72 2.25
CA ASP A 212 -12.59 -6.52 3.69
C ASP A 212 -13.51 -7.40 4.56
N SER A 213 -14.65 -7.84 4.02
CA SER A 213 -15.59 -8.75 4.69
C SER A 213 -15.24 -10.24 4.52
N LEU A 214 -14.37 -10.58 3.56
CA LEU A 214 -13.99 -11.97 3.31
C LEU A 214 -13.02 -12.48 4.38
N ARG A 215 -13.15 -13.77 4.68
CA ARG A 215 -12.27 -14.52 5.54
C ARG A 215 -11.98 -15.86 4.89
N LEU A 216 -10.76 -16.36 5.08
CA LEU A 216 -10.39 -17.71 4.70
C LEU A 216 -11.12 -18.75 5.58
N VAL A 217 -11.01 -20.03 5.20
CA VAL A 217 -11.68 -21.14 5.89
C VAL A 217 -11.28 -21.22 7.38
N ASP A 218 -10.04 -20.86 7.70
CA ASP A 218 -9.48 -20.78 9.04
C ASP A 218 -9.91 -19.51 9.83
N GLY A 219 -10.68 -18.61 9.19
CA GLY A 219 -11.15 -17.36 9.77
C GLY A 219 -10.19 -16.18 9.57
N THR A 220 -9.07 -16.37 8.89
CA THR A 220 -8.03 -15.36 8.67
C THR A 220 -8.50 -14.29 7.69
N LYS A 221 -8.05 -13.04 7.89
CA LYS A 221 -8.36 -11.93 6.98
C LYS A 221 -7.56 -12.07 5.68
N ILE A 222 -8.19 -11.77 4.56
CA ILE A 222 -7.55 -11.78 3.25
C ILE A 222 -6.93 -10.41 2.98
N GLU A 223 -5.67 -10.41 2.55
CA GLU A 223 -5.00 -9.25 1.98
C GLU A 223 -5.21 -9.22 0.46
N TYR A 224 -5.26 -8.03 -0.14
CA TYR A 224 -5.58 -7.92 -1.57
C TYR A 224 -4.96 -6.70 -2.24
N ASN A 225 -4.58 -6.88 -3.51
CA ASN A 225 -4.11 -5.80 -4.38
C ASN A 225 -4.84 -5.83 -5.72
N ARG A 226 -5.30 -4.67 -6.20
CA ARG A 226 -5.87 -4.57 -7.55
C ARG A 226 -4.73 -4.67 -8.56
N ILE A 227 -4.79 -5.63 -9.47
CA ILE A 227 -3.75 -5.87 -10.48
C ILE A 227 -4.14 -5.43 -11.89
N GLY A 228 -5.39 -5.02 -12.09
CA GLY A 228 -5.85 -4.46 -13.36
C GLY A 228 -7.34 -4.73 -13.61
N SER A 229 -7.71 -4.67 -14.88
CA SER A 229 -9.05 -5.02 -15.37
C SER A 229 -8.96 -5.85 -16.66
N THR A 230 -10.04 -6.53 -17.00
CA THR A 230 -10.17 -7.36 -18.20
C THR A 230 -11.60 -7.30 -18.74
N THR A 231 -11.85 -7.99 -19.84
CA THR A 231 -13.19 -8.23 -20.40
C THR A 231 -13.46 -9.73 -20.42
N ALA A 232 -14.72 -10.13 -20.37
CA ALA A 232 -15.10 -11.54 -20.36
C ALA A 232 -16.40 -11.78 -21.13
N ASP A 233 -16.49 -12.94 -21.78
CA ASP A 233 -17.68 -13.33 -22.52
C ASP A 233 -18.90 -13.41 -21.59
N GLY A 234 -20.01 -12.82 -22.01
CA GLY A 234 -21.24 -12.74 -21.22
C GLY A 234 -21.26 -11.63 -20.16
N ILE A 235 -20.16 -10.89 -19.96
CA ILE A 235 -20.11 -9.72 -19.07
C ILE A 235 -20.05 -8.45 -19.90
N LYS A 236 -21.07 -7.60 -19.75
CA LYS A 236 -21.23 -6.39 -20.57
C LYS A 236 -20.20 -5.30 -20.26
N HIS A 237 -19.73 -5.23 -19.01
CA HIS A 237 -18.84 -4.19 -18.52
C HIS A 237 -17.46 -4.77 -18.16
N PRO A 238 -16.40 -3.93 -18.08
CA PRO A 238 -15.09 -4.39 -17.64
C PRO A 238 -15.13 -5.09 -16.27
N VAL A 239 -14.24 -6.07 -16.09
CA VAL A 239 -14.11 -6.86 -14.87
C VAL A 239 -12.79 -6.52 -14.20
N ASP A 240 -12.85 -6.03 -12.97
CA ASP A 240 -11.69 -5.74 -12.14
C ASP A 240 -11.06 -7.02 -11.60
N ILE A 241 -9.73 -7.04 -11.50
CA ILE A 241 -8.96 -8.18 -11.02
C ILE A 241 -8.20 -7.78 -9.76
N PHE A 242 -8.41 -8.57 -8.70
CA PHE A 242 -7.69 -8.45 -7.45
C PHE A 242 -6.89 -9.73 -7.21
N MET A 243 -5.60 -9.60 -6.93
CA MET A 243 -4.82 -10.69 -6.38
C MET A 243 -5.09 -10.76 -4.88
N LEU A 244 -5.50 -11.94 -4.40
CA LEU A 244 -5.64 -12.24 -3.00
C LEU A 244 -4.36 -12.87 -2.47
N ALA A 245 -3.96 -12.45 -1.28
CA ALA A 245 -2.92 -13.08 -0.51
C ALA A 245 -3.42 -13.37 0.91
N HIS A 246 -2.90 -14.43 1.50
CA HIS A 246 -3.03 -14.67 2.92
C HIS A 246 -2.21 -13.60 3.67
N GLU A 247 -2.52 -13.33 4.94
CA GLU A 247 -1.76 -12.39 5.78
C GLU A 247 -0.25 -12.71 5.89
N ASN A 248 0.16 -13.93 5.50
CA ASN A 248 1.56 -14.37 5.49
C ASN A 248 2.26 -14.06 4.15
N GLY A 249 1.55 -13.43 3.20
CA GLY A 249 2.03 -13.09 1.86
C GLY A 249 1.85 -14.18 0.80
N GLU A 250 1.31 -15.35 1.15
CA GLU A 250 1.04 -16.43 0.19
C GLU A 250 -0.07 -16.02 -0.77
N GLU A 251 0.19 -16.03 -2.07
CA GLU A 251 -0.82 -15.75 -3.09
C GLU A 251 -1.87 -16.86 -3.11
N ILE A 252 -3.12 -16.49 -2.84
CA ILE A 252 -4.26 -17.40 -2.86
C ILE A 252 -4.80 -17.54 -4.29
N GLY A 253 -4.82 -16.44 -5.04
CA GLY A 253 -5.32 -16.40 -6.41
C GLY A 253 -6.06 -15.12 -6.74
N LYS A 254 -6.67 -15.09 -7.92
CA LYS A 254 -7.33 -13.89 -8.46
C LYS A 254 -8.83 -13.93 -8.24
N LEU A 255 -9.37 -12.89 -7.61
CA LEU A 255 -10.81 -12.63 -7.63
C LEU A 255 -11.16 -11.58 -8.68
N TYR A 256 -12.30 -11.80 -9.31
CA TYR A 256 -12.85 -10.99 -10.38
C TYR A 256 -14.10 -10.27 -9.90
N PHE A 257 -14.20 -8.97 -10.15
CA PHE A 257 -15.29 -8.11 -9.70
C PHE A 257 -15.89 -7.33 -10.86
N SER A 258 -17.22 -7.22 -10.88
CA SER A 258 -17.91 -6.32 -11.80
C SER A 258 -18.48 -5.15 -10.99
N PRO A 259 -17.85 -3.97 -10.99
CA PRO A 259 -18.30 -2.80 -10.21
C PRO A 259 -19.44 -2.05 -10.88
N TYR A 260 -20.42 -2.78 -11.44
CA TYR A 260 -21.49 -2.23 -12.27
C TYR A 260 -22.92 -2.60 -11.86
N HIS A 261 -23.18 -2.82 -10.57
CA HIS A 261 -24.45 -3.39 -10.11
C HIS A 261 -25.16 -2.59 -9.01
N LYS A 262 -26.41 -2.93 -8.70
CA LYS A 262 -27.27 -2.12 -7.82
C LYS A 262 -26.90 -2.24 -6.34
N ARG A 263 -26.26 -3.34 -5.94
CA ARG A 263 -25.76 -3.60 -4.58
C ARG A 263 -24.48 -4.44 -4.59
N ASN A 264 -23.77 -4.46 -3.46
CA ASN A 264 -22.70 -5.42 -3.23
C ASN A 264 -23.29 -6.81 -3.03
N SER A 265 -22.70 -7.82 -3.68
CA SER A 265 -22.99 -9.22 -3.40
C SER A 265 -22.70 -9.54 -1.93
N ARG A 266 -23.45 -10.50 -1.39
CA ARG A 266 -23.32 -11.09 -0.06
C ARG A 266 -22.96 -12.58 -0.15
N LYS A 267 -23.10 -13.18 -1.34
CA LYS A 267 -22.62 -14.54 -1.60
C LYS A 267 -21.10 -14.51 -1.55
N LYS A 268 -20.47 -15.46 -0.86
CA LYS A 268 -19.01 -15.57 -0.80
C LYS A 268 -18.51 -16.53 -1.90
N PRO A 269 -17.31 -16.32 -2.45
CA PRO A 269 -16.66 -17.30 -3.31
C PRO A 269 -16.37 -18.56 -2.49
N ASP A 270 -16.36 -19.71 -3.15
CA ASP A 270 -15.98 -20.96 -2.50
C ASP A 270 -14.45 -20.99 -2.32
N PHE A 271 -14.01 -20.92 -1.06
CA PHE A 271 -12.60 -21.01 -0.68
C PHE A 271 -12.17 -22.45 -0.35
N GLU A 272 -13.09 -23.40 -0.17
CA GLU A 272 -12.74 -24.80 0.16
C GLU A 272 -12.01 -25.49 -0.99
N ARG A 273 -12.28 -25.07 -2.23
CA ARG A 273 -11.60 -25.59 -3.44
C ARG A 273 -10.09 -25.36 -3.45
N LEU A 274 -9.59 -24.36 -2.72
CA LEU A 274 -8.15 -24.10 -2.57
C LEU A 274 -7.43 -25.21 -1.81
N ASN A 275 -8.16 -26.04 -1.04
CA ASN A 275 -7.62 -27.21 -0.35
C ASN A 275 -7.59 -28.47 -1.23
N SER A 276 -8.11 -28.44 -2.47
CA SER A 276 -8.28 -29.64 -3.31
C SER A 276 -7.24 -29.82 -4.41
N ASN A 277 -6.31 -28.85 -4.59
CA ASN A 277 -5.20 -28.97 -5.54
C ASN A 277 -3.82 -28.55 -4.99
N SER A 278 -3.70 -28.30 -3.70
CA SER A 278 -2.41 -28.21 -3.03
C SER A 278 -2.27 -29.41 -2.10
N VAL A 279 -1.46 -30.38 -2.51
CA VAL A 279 -0.71 -31.15 -1.52
C VAL A 279 -0.03 -30.10 -0.63
N PRO A 280 -0.22 -30.10 0.70
CA PRO A 280 0.39 -29.10 1.55
C PRO A 280 1.90 -29.32 1.49
N ASP A 281 2.60 -28.49 0.71
CA ASP A 281 4.05 -28.38 0.79
C ASP A 281 4.33 -27.56 2.04
N THR A 282 4.37 -28.24 3.19
CA THR A 282 4.89 -27.69 4.44
C THR A 282 6.38 -27.38 4.24
N ASN A 283 6.67 -26.22 3.65
CA ASN A 283 7.83 -25.36 3.87
C ASN A 283 7.84 -24.21 2.86
N VAL A 284 7.02 -23.21 3.16
CA VAL A 284 7.12 -21.84 2.62
C VAL A 284 8.29 -21.14 3.34
N ALA A 285 8.97 -20.22 2.64
CA ALA A 285 10.09 -19.45 3.19
C ALA A 285 9.75 -18.83 4.57
N ILE A 286 10.73 -18.79 5.47
CA ILE A 286 10.58 -18.40 6.88
C ILE A 286 10.34 -16.89 7.01
N THR A 287 11.02 -16.09 6.19
CA THR A 287 10.99 -14.62 6.25
C THR A 287 10.11 -14.06 5.13
N SER A 288 9.20 -13.14 5.51
CA SER A 288 8.44 -12.34 4.56
C SER A 288 9.29 -11.20 3.99
N PRO A 289 9.34 -11.02 2.65
CA PRO A 289 10.05 -9.93 2.00
C PRO A 289 9.38 -8.56 2.18
N VAL A 290 8.13 -8.51 2.65
CA VAL A 290 7.34 -7.27 2.78
C VAL A 290 7.15 -6.88 4.24
N GLU A 291 6.79 -7.86 5.08
CA GLU A 291 6.53 -7.63 6.51
C GLU A 291 7.38 -8.58 7.38
N PRO A 292 8.70 -8.33 7.49
CA PRO A 292 9.58 -9.19 8.25
C PRO A 292 9.29 -9.10 9.75
N MET A 293 9.12 -10.27 10.37
CA MET A 293 9.02 -10.41 11.83
C MET A 293 10.41 -10.48 12.46
N VAL A 294 10.54 -9.89 13.65
CA VAL A 294 11.74 -9.96 14.49
C VAL A 294 11.75 -11.30 15.22
N GLU A 295 12.68 -12.18 14.87
CA GLU A 295 12.70 -13.56 15.40
C GLU A 295 14.04 -13.95 16.02
N VAL A 296 15.17 -13.36 15.61
CA VAL A 296 16.52 -13.81 15.98
C VAL A 296 17.23 -12.88 16.97
N GLN A 297 16.50 -11.94 17.59
CA GLN A 297 17.03 -11.05 18.64
C GLN A 297 17.18 -11.71 20.03
N SER A 298 16.93 -13.02 20.14
CA SER A 298 17.12 -13.81 21.36
C SER A 298 17.75 -15.17 21.05
N ILE A 299 18.36 -15.82 22.04
CA ILE A 299 19.00 -17.14 21.87
C ILE A 299 17.95 -18.19 21.49
N GLU A 300 16.78 -18.15 22.11
CA GLU A 300 15.65 -19.03 21.81
C GLU A 300 15.15 -18.81 20.39
N GLY A 301 15.07 -17.54 19.99
CA GLY A 301 14.71 -17.12 18.63
C GLY A 301 15.68 -17.63 17.56
N VAL A 302 16.98 -17.47 17.79
CA VAL A 302 18.03 -18.03 16.91
C VAL A 302 17.90 -19.55 16.80
N LYS A 303 17.71 -20.26 17.92
CA LYS A 303 17.53 -21.73 17.89
C LYS A 303 16.28 -22.13 17.09
N ALA A 304 15.18 -21.43 17.27
CA ALA A 304 13.95 -21.68 16.53
C ALA A 304 14.15 -21.44 15.03
N TYR A 305 14.80 -20.33 14.66
CA TYR A 305 15.09 -20.00 13.27
C TYR A 305 16.01 -21.03 12.60
N ILE A 306 17.07 -21.47 13.28
CA ILE A 306 17.96 -22.53 12.78
C ILE A 306 17.22 -23.86 12.63
N SER A 307 16.32 -24.20 13.56
CA SER A 307 15.47 -25.40 13.44
C SER A 307 14.65 -25.34 12.16
N LYS A 308 13.95 -24.22 11.92
CA LYS A 308 13.17 -24.01 10.69
C LYS A 308 14.06 -24.10 9.44
N LEU A 309 15.24 -23.48 9.43
CA LEU A 309 16.19 -23.55 8.31
C LEU A 309 16.61 -24.99 8.01
N SER A 310 16.80 -25.82 9.04
CA SER A 310 17.20 -27.23 8.87
C SER A 310 16.13 -28.12 8.26
N GLU A 311 14.86 -27.68 8.30
CA GLU A 311 13.72 -28.37 7.69
C GLU A 311 13.55 -28.00 6.20
N LEU A 312 14.18 -26.90 5.74
CA LEU A 312 14.10 -26.45 4.36
C LEU A 312 14.96 -27.30 3.42
N THR A 313 14.46 -27.52 2.20
CA THR A 313 15.30 -28.00 1.10
C THR A 313 16.27 -26.89 0.68
N GLN A 314 17.36 -27.25 0.01
CA GLN A 314 18.36 -26.28 -0.46
C GLN A 314 17.74 -25.18 -1.34
N GLU A 315 16.81 -25.53 -2.23
CA GLU A 315 16.09 -24.57 -3.07
C GLU A 315 15.28 -23.58 -2.24
N LYS A 316 14.64 -24.04 -1.17
CA LYS A 316 13.88 -23.19 -0.26
C LYS A 316 14.77 -22.32 0.62
N VAL A 317 15.99 -22.77 0.95
CA VAL A 317 17.00 -21.92 1.60
C VAL A 317 17.44 -20.77 0.68
N PHE A 318 17.51 -21.00 -0.63
CA PHE A 318 17.79 -19.92 -1.58
C PHE A 318 16.67 -18.88 -1.62
N VAL A 319 15.41 -19.34 -1.67
CA VAL A 319 14.25 -18.45 -1.58
C VAL A 319 14.26 -17.67 -0.26
N GLU A 320 14.54 -18.34 0.86
CA GLU A 320 14.66 -17.68 2.16
C GLU A 320 15.74 -16.60 2.18
N PHE A 321 16.91 -16.88 1.60
CA PHE A 321 17.99 -15.91 1.52
C PHE A 321 17.60 -14.70 0.67
N SER A 322 16.95 -14.92 -0.47
CA SER A 322 16.44 -13.83 -1.31
C SER A 322 15.37 -13.00 -0.58
N ASN A 323 14.47 -13.64 0.16
CA ASN A 323 13.44 -12.94 0.92
C ASN A 323 14.02 -12.08 2.06
N VAL A 324 15.03 -12.58 2.78
CA VAL A 324 15.72 -11.81 3.82
C VAL A 324 16.37 -10.55 3.24
N MET A 325 17.01 -10.67 2.07
CA MET A 325 17.64 -9.53 1.40
C MET A 325 16.60 -8.53 0.87
N ALA A 326 15.53 -9.01 0.24
CA ALA A 326 14.43 -8.18 -0.24
C ALA A 326 13.74 -7.42 0.91
N ALA A 327 13.47 -8.10 2.04
CA ALA A 327 12.93 -7.47 3.25
C ALA A 327 13.82 -6.33 3.76
N LYS A 328 15.13 -6.57 3.78
CA LYS A 328 16.13 -5.61 4.26
C LYS A 328 16.17 -4.39 3.34
N HIS A 329 16.17 -4.62 2.03
CA HIS A 329 16.11 -3.56 1.02
C HIS A 329 14.83 -2.72 1.18
N ASN A 330 13.66 -3.37 1.22
CA ASN A 330 12.37 -2.71 1.40
C ASN A 330 12.33 -1.84 2.67
N LEU A 331 12.88 -2.34 3.78
CA LEU A 331 13.01 -1.54 4.99
C LEU A 331 13.97 -0.37 4.83
N MET A 332 15.13 -0.53 4.18
CA MET A 332 16.07 0.57 4.01
C MET A 332 15.54 1.70 3.12
N PHE A 333 14.72 1.38 2.11
CA PHE A 333 14.20 2.35 1.14
C PHE A 333 12.84 2.97 1.48
N THR A 334 12.14 2.48 2.51
CA THR A 334 10.88 3.08 2.98
C THR A 334 11.13 4.31 3.87
N SER A 335 10.46 5.42 3.59
CA SER A 335 10.51 6.64 4.40
C SER A 335 9.77 6.43 5.71
N THR A 336 10.49 6.39 6.84
CA THR A 336 9.93 6.17 8.18
C THR A 336 9.79 7.46 8.97
N SER A 337 8.75 7.53 9.80
CA SER A 337 8.62 8.57 10.83
C SER A 337 9.67 8.34 11.94
N ILE A 338 9.87 9.34 12.82
CA ILE A 338 10.86 9.25 13.91
C ILE A 338 10.50 8.14 14.91
N ASP A 339 9.20 7.90 15.15
CA ASP A 339 8.73 6.85 16.06
C ASP A 339 8.95 5.44 15.47
N ASP A 340 8.99 5.31 14.14
CA ASP A 340 9.21 4.04 13.44
C ASP A 340 10.71 3.68 13.28
N TYR A 341 11.62 4.60 13.63
CA TYR A 341 13.06 4.42 13.41
C TYR A 341 13.63 3.28 14.25
N GLN A 342 13.24 3.17 15.52
CA GLN A 342 13.72 2.12 16.41
C GLN A 342 13.22 0.74 15.96
N GLU A 343 11.93 0.64 15.63
CA GLU A 343 11.35 -0.61 15.14
C GLU A 343 12.00 -1.06 13.82
N LYS A 344 12.19 -0.11 12.90
CA LYS A 344 12.90 -0.35 11.65
C LYS A 344 14.34 -0.81 11.88
N GLN A 345 15.07 -0.16 12.79
CA GLN A 345 16.44 -0.56 13.12
C GLN A 345 16.48 -1.96 13.70
N THR A 346 15.56 -2.32 14.61
CA THR A 346 15.44 -3.68 15.15
C THR A 346 15.18 -4.71 14.04
N LYS A 347 14.27 -4.44 13.11
CA LYS A 347 13.99 -5.34 11.98
C LYS A 347 15.18 -5.48 11.04
N VAL A 348 15.89 -4.40 10.74
CA VAL A 348 17.10 -4.44 9.88
C VAL A 348 18.23 -5.23 10.54
N THR A 349 18.42 -5.08 11.86
CA THR A 349 19.37 -5.88 12.63
C THR A 349 18.97 -7.36 12.58
N ASP A 350 17.69 -7.68 12.81
CA ASP A 350 17.17 -9.05 12.74
C ASP A 350 17.42 -9.71 11.39
N LEU A 351 17.13 -9.02 10.29
CA LEU A 351 17.38 -9.51 8.93
C LEU A 351 18.87 -9.69 8.63
N THR A 352 19.71 -8.82 9.18
CA THR A 352 21.17 -8.95 9.05
C THR A 352 21.66 -10.21 9.76
N ASP A 353 21.14 -10.48 10.96
CA ASP A 353 21.47 -11.68 11.73
C ASP A 353 20.94 -12.94 11.04
N LYS A 354 19.72 -12.90 10.47
CA LYS A 354 19.15 -14.01 9.68
C LYS A 354 20.02 -14.36 8.46
N ALA A 355 20.49 -13.36 7.71
CA ALA A 355 21.40 -13.57 6.58
C ALA A 355 22.69 -14.27 7.02
N LEU A 356 23.26 -13.87 8.17
CA LEU A 356 24.43 -14.53 8.74
C LEU A 356 24.16 -16.00 9.08
N TRP A 357 23.03 -16.29 9.71
CA TRP A 357 22.66 -17.68 10.07
C TRP A 357 22.39 -18.56 8.85
N ILE A 358 21.81 -18.01 7.78
CA ILE A 358 21.68 -18.71 6.50
C ILE A 358 23.07 -19.06 5.94
N CYS A 359 24.02 -18.11 5.95
CA CYS A 359 25.39 -18.38 5.52
C CYS A 359 26.08 -19.46 6.38
N VAL A 360 25.89 -19.42 7.70
CA VAL A 360 26.41 -20.47 8.61
C VAL A 360 25.81 -21.83 8.27
N SER A 361 24.51 -21.89 7.96
CA SER A 361 23.82 -23.12 7.57
C SER A 361 24.32 -23.68 6.23
N LEU A 362 24.59 -22.81 5.26
CA LEU A 362 25.00 -23.22 3.90
C LEU A 362 26.48 -23.58 3.79
N PHE A 363 27.37 -22.82 4.44
CA PHE A 363 28.81 -22.95 4.28
C PHE A 363 29.52 -23.56 5.49
N GLY A 364 28.80 -23.68 6.61
CA GLY A 364 29.33 -24.15 7.88
C GLY A 364 30.13 -23.08 8.63
N GLN A 365 30.10 -23.18 9.96
CA GLN A 365 30.78 -22.23 10.86
C GLN A 365 32.29 -22.10 10.57
N GLN A 366 32.96 -23.19 10.16
CA GLN A 366 34.39 -23.17 9.90
C GLN A 366 34.75 -22.28 8.70
N ALA A 367 33.99 -22.34 7.60
CA ALA A 367 34.22 -21.49 6.43
C ALA A 367 34.01 -20.01 6.78
N ILE A 368 32.91 -19.71 7.48
CA ILE A 368 32.59 -18.35 7.93
C ILE A 368 33.64 -17.79 8.90
N SER A 369 34.15 -18.61 9.83
CA SER A 369 35.16 -18.18 10.81
C SER A 369 36.54 -17.92 10.19
N LYS A 370 36.87 -18.56 9.06
CA LYS A 370 38.13 -18.36 8.35
C LYS A 370 38.11 -17.07 7.53
N PHE A 371 36.95 -16.73 6.98
CA PHE A 371 36.79 -15.51 6.19
C PHE A 371 37.06 -14.28 7.04
N ASN A 372 38.04 -13.47 6.63
CA ASN A 372 38.40 -12.19 7.24
C ASN A 372 38.53 -12.24 8.78
N MET A 373 39.17 -13.30 9.28
CA MET A 373 39.38 -13.58 10.72
C MET A 373 38.07 -13.70 11.52
N GLY A 374 36.97 -14.10 10.87
CA GLY A 374 35.67 -14.30 11.50
C GLY A 374 34.95 -12.99 11.82
N ASN A 375 35.28 -11.88 11.14
CA ASN A 375 34.61 -10.60 11.35
C ASN A 375 33.22 -10.60 10.69
N PRO A 376 32.10 -10.63 11.47
CA PRO A 376 30.75 -10.70 10.91
C PRO A 376 30.37 -9.43 10.13
N THR A 377 30.97 -8.28 10.47
CA THR A 377 30.74 -7.01 9.76
C THR A 377 31.20 -7.12 8.30
N ARG A 378 32.38 -7.71 8.08
CA ARG A 378 32.97 -7.86 6.75
C ARG A 378 32.20 -8.85 5.89
N LEU A 379 31.67 -9.90 6.50
CA LEU A 379 30.80 -10.83 5.80
C LEU A 379 29.47 -10.16 5.41
N ASN A 380 28.86 -9.40 6.31
CA ASN A 380 27.65 -8.64 6.00
C ASN A 380 27.88 -7.59 4.89
N GLU A 381 29.03 -6.89 4.91
CA GLU A 381 29.42 -5.99 3.81
C GLU A 381 29.51 -6.72 2.46
N LEU A 382 30.14 -7.90 2.43
CA LEU A 382 30.23 -8.73 1.23
C LEU A 382 28.84 -9.17 0.75
N ILE A 383 27.98 -9.66 1.65
CA ILE A 383 26.61 -10.08 1.31
C ILE A 383 25.85 -8.91 0.66
N ASN A 384 25.90 -7.71 1.25
CA ASN A 384 25.21 -6.54 0.70
C ASN A 384 25.75 -6.13 -0.68
N GLN A 385 27.06 -6.19 -0.89
CA GLN A 385 27.68 -5.85 -2.17
C GLN A 385 27.27 -6.83 -3.27
N LEU A 386 27.25 -8.13 -2.96
CA LEU A 386 26.83 -9.16 -3.91
C LEU A 386 25.34 -9.07 -4.21
N ASP A 387 24.51 -8.85 -3.19
CA ASP A 387 23.07 -8.65 -3.34
C ASP A 387 22.75 -7.44 -4.23
N GLU A 388 23.40 -6.30 -3.99
CA GLU A 388 23.23 -5.11 -4.83
C GLU A 388 23.60 -5.39 -6.30
N ALA A 389 24.69 -6.13 -6.55
CA ALA A 389 25.11 -6.50 -7.89
C ALA A 389 24.14 -7.47 -8.59
N ILE A 390 23.55 -8.41 -7.86
CA ILE A 390 22.63 -9.43 -8.40
C ILE A 390 21.23 -8.84 -8.59
N SER A 391 20.79 -7.93 -7.72
CA SER A 391 19.46 -7.30 -7.79
C SER A 391 19.17 -6.64 -9.15
N GLN A 392 20.22 -6.14 -9.83
CA GLN A 392 20.12 -5.54 -11.18
C GLN A 392 19.66 -6.52 -12.26
N LYS A 393 19.72 -7.83 -11.99
CA LYS A 393 19.33 -8.89 -12.95
C LYS A 393 17.83 -9.23 -12.90
N ASN A 394 17.07 -8.71 -11.93
CA ASN A 394 15.62 -8.94 -11.77
C ASN A 394 15.24 -10.43 -11.79
N LEU A 395 16.00 -11.26 -11.06
CA LEU A 395 15.79 -12.70 -11.05
C LEU A 395 14.64 -13.11 -10.10
N PRO A 396 13.93 -14.22 -10.40
CA PRO A 396 13.03 -14.84 -9.43
C PRO A 396 13.75 -15.21 -8.13
N PRO A 397 13.05 -15.24 -6.97
CA PRO A 397 13.70 -15.39 -5.66
C PRO A 397 14.64 -16.60 -5.52
N GLN A 398 14.24 -17.76 -6.04
CA GLN A 398 15.09 -18.95 -6.03
C GLN A 398 16.40 -18.74 -6.81
N GLN A 399 16.33 -18.18 -8.01
CA GLN A 399 17.49 -17.94 -8.87
C GLN A 399 18.38 -16.84 -8.30
N HIS A 400 17.77 -15.78 -7.74
CA HIS A 400 18.48 -14.73 -7.03
C HIS A 400 19.27 -15.29 -5.84
N GLY A 401 18.62 -16.07 -4.98
CA GLY A 401 19.27 -16.71 -3.83
C GLY A 401 20.37 -17.69 -4.25
N GLN A 402 20.15 -18.48 -5.30
CA GLN A 402 21.16 -19.39 -5.84
C GLN A 402 22.40 -18.64 -6.31
N GLU A 403 22.23 -17.56 -7.07
CA GLU A 403 23.34 -16.76 -7.58
C GLU A 403 24.10 -16.03 -6.45
N LEU A 404 23.38 -15.58 -5.42
CA LEU A 404 23.99 -15.00 -4.22
C LEU A 404 24.85 -16.02 -3.48
N VAL A 405 24.34 -17.24 -3.30
CA VAL A 405 25.08 -18.34 -2.67
C VAL A 405 26.31 -18.75 -3.48
N GLN A 406 26.19 -18.82 -4.81
CA GLN A 406 27.32 -19.13 -5.68
C GLN A 406 28.41 -18.05 -5.57
N SER A 407 28.01 -16.78 -5.65
CA SER A 407 28.94 -15.65 -5.54
C SER A 407 29.64 -15.61 -4.17
N LEU A 408 28.89 -15.91 -3.10
CA LEU A 408 29.47 -16.04 -1.75
C LEU A 408 30.45 -17.21 -1.67
N HIS A 409 30.13 -18.36 -2.25
CA HIS A 409 31.01 -19.52 -2.25
C HIS A 409 32.37 -19.20 -2.89
N GLU A 410 32.36 -18.52 -4.03
CA GLU A 410 33.57 -18.09 -4.75
C GLU A 410 34.44 -17.14 -3.89
N ASN A 411 33.81 -16.20 -3.18
CA ASN A 411 34.51 -15.24 -2.32
C ASN A 411 34.98 -15.82 -0.98
N LEU A 412 34.31 -16.85 -0.46
CA LEU A 412 34.68 -17.51 0.81
C LEU A 412 35.78 -18.57 0.62
N THR A 413 36.01 -19.01 -0.62
CA THR A 413 37.01 -20.04 -0.95
C THR A 413 38.24 -19.50 -1.66
N ALA A 414 38.17 -18.28 -2.21
CA ALA A 414 39.33 -17.50 -2.68
C ALA A 414 40.21 -17.04 -1.50
#